data_AF-A0A0R3TFS8-F1
#
_entry.id   AF-A0A0R3TFS8-F1
#
_cell.length_a   1.000
_cell.length_b   1.000
_cell.length_c   1.000
_cell.angle_alpha   90.00
_cell.angle_beta   90.00
_cell.angle_gamma   90.00
#
_symmetry.space_group_name_H-M   'P 1'
#
loop_
_entity.id
_entity.type
_entity.pdbx_description
1 polymer ?
#
loop_
_entity_poly.entity_id
_entity_poly.type
_entity_poly.pdbx_seq_one_letter_code
_entity_poly.pdbx_strand_id
1 'polypeptide(L)'
;LWILLSRFEEESGNMTKARSILEKGRSKNPKEPSLWLESIRLEIRANLKPMADSLLFKALQECPDSGCLWAEAILMSARPQRKMKSVDALKKCEYDNMVLLAVAKMYWVEGLISKARIWFMRTVKLESDLGDAWAYFYKFEKLHGTELQQKEVLSQCVAAEPRYGEAWCRVSKDVRNWRLRSADLLPMVADSLPIPS
;
A
#
# COMPACT_ATOMS: atom_id res chain seq x y z
N LEU A 1 15.79 -2.42 -10.29
CA LEU A 1 16.35 -1.72 -11.48
C LEU A 1 15.25 -1.28 -12.46
N TRP A 2 14.45 -2.19 -13.02
CA TRP A 2 13.36 -1.85 -13.97
C TRP A 2 12.39 -0.80 -13.45
N ILE A 3 11.97 -0.91 -12.19
CA ILE A 3 11.07 0.05 -11.54
C ILE A 3 11.68 1.45 -11.48
N LEU A 4 12.94 1.55 -11.05
CA LEU A 4 13.65 2.83 -10.96
C LEU A 4 13.83 3.47 -12.35
N LEU A 5 14.17 2.67 -13.36
CA LEU A 5 14.30 3.14 -14.73
C LEU A 5 12.96 3.63 -15.30
N SER A 6 11.87 2.92 -15.00
CA SER A 6 10.51 3.36 -15.37
C SER A 6 10.15 4.69 -14.71
N ARG A 7 10.45 4.86 -13.42
CA ARG A 7 10.17 6.10 -12.67
C ARG A 7 11.00 7.27 -13.21
N PHE A 8 12.25 7.03 -13.57
CA PHE A 8 13.11 8.05 -14.21
C PHE A 8 12.58 8.51 -15.58
N GLU A 9 12.13 7.59 -16.43
CA GLU A 9 11.54 7.95 -17.73
C GLU A 9 10.18 8.64 -17.58
N GLU A 10 9.40 8.27 -16.55
CA GLU A 10 8.16 8.96 -16.18
C GLU A 10 8.43 10.40 -15.74
N GLU A 11 9.41 10.63 -14.86
CA GLU A 11 9.84 11.97 -14.44
C GLU A 11 10.36 12.81 -15.61
N SER A 12 10.95 12.15 -16.62
CA SER A 12 11.40 12.77 -17.86
C SER A 12 10.26 13.04 -18.86
N GLY A 13 9.01 12.70 -18.53
CA GLY A 13 7.82 12.88 -19.38
C GLY A 13 7.63 11.81 -20.47
N ASN A 14 8.51 10.80 -20.55
CA ASN A 14 8.49 9.77 -21.58
C ASN A 14 7.63 8.56 -21.16
N MET A 15 6.32 8.77 -21.00
CA MET A 15 5.38 7.71 -20.56
C MET A 15 5.37 6.46 -21.45
N THR A 16 5.52 6.63 -22.77
CA THR A 16 5.56 5.51 -23.72
C THR A 16 6.80 4.65 -23.54
N LYS A 17 7.96 5.26 -23.27
CA LYS A 17 9.20 4.53 -22.97
C LYS A 17 9.08 3.80 -21.65
N ALA A 18 8.55 4.45 -20.60
CA ALA A 18 8.31 3.83 -19.30
C ALA A 18 7.44 2.56 -19.42
N ARG A 19 6.35 2.61 -20.18
CA ARG A 19 5.52 1.42 -20.50
C ARG A 19 6.32 0.31 -21.17
N SER A 20 7.08 0.65 -22.22
CA SER A 20 7.88 -0.34 -22.97
C SER A 20 8.94 -1.02 -22.10
N ILE A 21 9.50 -0.28 -21.13
CA ILE A 21 10.52 -0.77 -20.19
C ILE A 21 9.88 -1.72 -19.19
N LEU A 22 8.72 -1.38 -18.64
CA LEU A 22 7.97 -2.27 -17.76
C LEU A 22 7.46 -3.51 -18.48
N GLU A 23 7.00 -3.39 -19.72
CA GLU A 23 6.64 -4.52 -20.58
C GLU A 23 7.80 -5.48 -20.78
N LYS A 24 8.98 -4.96 -21.16
CA LYS A 24 10.21 -5.76 -21.26
C LYS A 24 10.57 -6.42 -19.93
N GLY A 25 10.39 -5.71 -18.83
CA GLY A 25 10.59 -6.24 -17.48
C GLY A 25 9.66 -7.43 -17.18
N ARG A 26 8.37 -7.30 -17.46
CA ARG A 26 7.36 -8.35 -17.27
C ARG A 26 7.59 -9.56 -18.17
N SER A 27 7.98 -9.35 -19.43
CA SER A 27 8.30 -10.47 -20.33
C SER A 27 9.50 -11.28 -19.86
N LYS A 28 10.49 -10.63 -19.22
CA LYS A 28 11.65 -11.33 -18.63
C LYS A 28 11.31 -12.00 -17.30
N ASN A 29 10.56 -11.32 -16.45
CA ASN A 29 10.19 -11.79 -15.10
C ASN A 29 8.66 -11.73 -14.92
N PRO A 30 7.89 -12.66 -15.53
CA PRO A 30 6.43 -12.60 -15.50
C PRO A 30 5.83 -12.87 -14.11
N LYS A 31 6.55 -13.62 -13.27
CA LYS A 31 6.12 -14.01 -11.93
C LYS A 31 6.44 -12.99 -10.83
N GLU A 32 7.03 -11.84 -11.17
CA GLU A 32 7.41 -10.82 -10.19
C GLU A 32 6.27 -9.81 -10.01
N PRO A 33 5.54 -9.82 -8.87
CA PRO A 33 4.35 -8.99 -8.70
C PRO A 33 4.68 -7.49 -8.63
N SER A 34 5.86 -7.13 -8.15
CA SER A 34 6.35 -5.76 -8.04
C SER A 34 6.35 -5.03 -9.39
N LEU A 35 6.67 -5.74 -10.49
CA LEU A 35 6.69 -5.18 -11.84
C LEU A 35 5.27 -4.92 -12.38
N TRP A 36 4.35 -5.85 -12.09
CA TRP A 36 2.94 -5.69 -12.43
C TRP A 36 2.32 -4.50 -11.69
N LEU A 37 2.57 -4.42 -10.39
CA LEU A 37 2.08 -3.36 -9.52
C LEU A 37 2.55 -1.98 -9.99
N GLU A 38 3.84 -1.81 -10.31
CA GLU A 38 4.35 -0.54 -10.84
C GLU A 38 3.76 -0.18 -12.20
N SER A 39 3.46 -1.18 -13.04
CA SER A 39 2.79 -0.95 -14.31
C SER A 39 1.35 -0.46 -14.13
N ILE A 40 0.62 -1.07 -13.21
CA ILE A 40 -0.76 -0.68 -12.88
C ILE A 40 -0.75 0.76 -12.33
N ARG A 41 0.16 1.07 -11.42
CA ARG A 41 0.29 2.41 -10.85
C ARG A 41 0.68 3.47 -11.87
N LEU A 42 1.50 3.12 -12.87
CA LEU A 42 1.83 4.02 -13.98
C LEU A 42 0.55 4.41 -14.74
N GLU A 43 -0.31 3.44 -15.07
CA GLU A 43 -1.56 3.74 -15.79
C GLU A 43 -2.57 4.50 -14.92
N ILE A 44 -2.61 4.26 -13.61
CA ILE A 44 -3.41 5.05 -12.67
C ILE A 44 -2.94 6.51 -12.68
N ARG A 45 -1.62 6.76 -12.61
CA ARG A 45 -1.05 8.12 -12.69
C ARG A 45 -1.31 8.80 -14.03
N ALA A 46 -1.36 8.02 -15.11
CA ALA A 46 -1.75 8.48 -16.44
C ALA A 46 -3.27 8.68 -16.62
N ASN A 47 -4.09 8.48 -15.57
CA ASN A 47 -5.56 8.51 -15.61
C ASN A 47 -6.21 7.49 -16.56
N LEU A 48 -5.50 6.42 -16.94
CA LEU A 48 -6.00 5.35 -17.82
C LEU A 48 -6.54 4.17 -17.00
N LYS A 49 -7.60 4.42 -16.20
CA LYS A 49 -8.20 3.41 -15.32
C LYS A 49 -8.60 2.10 -16.03
N PRO A 50 -9.24 2.10 -17.22
CA PRO A 50 -9.62 0.86 -17.90
C PRO A 50 -8.40 -0.01 -18.28
N MET A 51 -7.30 0.65 -18.65
CA MET A 51 -6.06 -0.04 -18.99
C MET A 51 -5.42 -0.64 -17.73
N ALA A 52 -5.43 0.10 -16.63
CA ALA A 52 -4.97 -0.37 -15.33
C ALA A 52 -5.77 -1.61 -14.85
N ASP A 53 -7.10 -1.61 -14.99
CA ASP A 53 -7.96 -2.76 -14.66
C ASP A 53 -7.63 -3.99 -15.52
N SER A 54 -7.39 -3.78 -16.82
CA SER A 54 -7.00 -4.87 -17.73
C SER A 54 -5.63 -5.48 -17.36
N LEU A 55 -4.68 -4.65 -16.94
CA LEU A 55 -3.36 -5.08 -16.49
C LEU A 55 -3.44 -5.82 -15.16
N LEU A 56 -4.26 -5.32 -14.24
CA LEU A 56 -4.49 -5.96 -12.95
C LEU A 56 -5.12 -7.35 -13.11
N PHE A 57 -6.10 -7.50 -14.01
CA PHE A 57 -6.69 -8.81 -14.28
C PHE A 57 -5.64 -9.82 -14.79
N LYS A 58 -4.77 -9.40 -15.72
CA LYS A 58 -3.65 -10.22 -16.20
C LYS A 58 -2.65 -10.53 -15.08
N ALA A 59 -2.32 -9.55 -14.25
CA ALA A 59 -1.40 -9.74 -13.13
C ALA A 59 -1.90 -10.78 -12.12
N LEU A 60 -3.21 -10.80 -11.83
CA LEU A 60 -3.82 -11.79 -10.93
C LEU A 60 -3.89 -13.20 -11.53
N GLN A 61 -3.91 -13.33 -12.87
CA GLN A 61 -3.82 -14.63 -13.53
C GLN A 61 -2.41 -15.21 -13.43
N GLU A 62 -1.38 -14.38 -13.60
CA GLU A 62 0.03 -14.80 -13.52
C GLU A 62 0.49 -15.01 -12.07
N CYS A 63 0.01 -14.17 -11.14
CA CYS A 63 0.43 -14.12 -9.74
C CYS A 63 -0.79 -14.12 -8.79
N PRO A 64 -1.51 -15.25 -8.64
CA PRO A 64 -2.74 -15.32 -7.86
C PRO A 64 -2.53 -15.18 -6.35
N ASP A 65 -1.34 -15.52 -5.84
CA ASP A 65 -1.04 -15.56 -4.40
C ASP A 65 -0.40 -14.26 -3.88
N SER A 66 -0.27 -13.25 -4.74
CA SER A 66 0.42 -12.01 -4.40
C SER A 66 -0.51 -11.00 -3.75
N GLY A 67 -0.40 -10.81 -2.43
CA GLY A 67 -1.28 -9.90 -1.72
C GLY A 67 -1.05 -8.42 -2.03
N CYS A 68 0.11 -8.01 -2.54
CA CYS A 68 0.31 -6.64 -3.02
C CYS A 68 -0.57 -6.30 -4.25
N LEU A 69 -0.81 -7.26 -5.14
CA LEU A 69 -1.69 -7.09 -6.31
C LEU A 69 -3.16 -7.10 -5.88
N TRP A 70 -3.52 -7.98 -4.95
CA TRP A 70 -4.86 -8.00 -4.36
C TRP A 70 -5.19 -6.72 -3.58
N ALA A 71 -4.22 -6.17 -2.84
CA ALA A 71 -4.37 -4.90 -2.14
C ALA A 71 -4.71 -3.76 -3.12
N GLU A 72 -3.98 -3.66 -4.23
CA GLU A 72 -4.26 -2.68 -5.29
C GLU A 72 -5.62 -2.96 -5.95
N ALA A 73 -5.96 -4.23 -6.17
CA ALA A 73 -7.25 -4.64 -6.75
C ALA A 73 -8.46 -4.21 -5.94
N ILE A 74 -8.37 -4.30 -4.61
CA ILE A 74 -9.41 -3.85 -3.68
C ILE A 74 -9.57 -2.33 -3.81
N LEU A 75 -8.47 -1.58 -3.77
CA LEU A 75 -8.50 -0.12 -3.80
C LEU A 75 -9.03 0.44 -5.13
N MET A 76 -8.62 -0.14 -6.25
CA MET A 76 -9.06 0.27 -7.60
C MET A 76 -10.54 -0.05 -7.86
N SER A 77 -11.06 -1.12 -7.27
CA SER A 77 -12.43 -1.54 -7.54
C SER A 77 -13.48 -0.54 -7.05
N ALA A 78 -14.61 -0.50 -7.75
CA ALA A 78 -15.74 0.33 -7.39
C ALA A 78 -16.22 -0.03 -5.96
N ARG A 79 -16.60 0.99 -5.18
CA ARG A 79 -17.06 0.85 -3.78
C ARG A 79 -17.97 -0.37 -3.51
N PRO A 80 -19.02 -0.67 -4.29
CA PRO A 80 -19.86 -1.85 -4.03
C PRO A 80 -19.14 -3.19 -4.22
N GLN A 81 -18.16 -3.26 -5.12
CA GLN A 81 -17.42 -4.49 -5.42
C GLN A 81 -16.23 -4.71 -4.48
N ARG A 82 -15.78 -3.68 -3.74
CA ARG A 82 -14.62 -3.76 -2.83
C ARG A 82 -14.77 -4.87 -1.79
N LYS A 83 -15.97 -5.03 -1.22
CA LYS A 83 -16.25 -6.08 -0.22
C LYS A 83 -16.07 -7.47 -0.80
N MET A 84 -16.65 -7.72 -1.97
CA MET A 84 -16.55 -9.01 -2.65
C MET A 84 -15.09 -9.34 -2.96
N LYS A 85 -14.36 -8.41 -3.58
CA LYS A 85 -12.92 -8.59 -3.88
C LYS A 85 -12.08 -8.78 -2.61
N SER A 86 -12.41 -8.10 -1.51
CA SER A 86 -11.69 -8.27 -0.24
C SER A 86 -11.86 -9.67 0.34
N VAL A 87 -13.04 -10.28 0.22
CA VAL A 87 -13.28 -11.66 0.66
C VAL A 87 -12.51 -12.64 -0.21
N ASP A 88 -12.48 -12.42 -1.52
CA ASP A 88 -11.71 -13.26 -2.44
C ASP A 88 -10.20 -13.14 -2.20
N ALA A 89 -9.71 -11.92 -1.97
CA ALA A 89 -8.31 -11.68 -1.60
C ALA A 89 -7.95 -12.36 -0.28
N LEU A 90 -8.81 -12.28 0.73
CA LEU A 90 -8.58 -12.97 2.01
C LEU A 90 -8.51 -14.48 1.82
N LYS A 91 -9.41 -15.09 1.04
CA LYS A 91 -9.35 -16.55 0.77
C LYS A 91 -8.08 -17.01 0.07
N LYS A 92 -7.46 -16.15 -0.74
CA LYS A 92 -6.24 -16.45 -1.48
C LYS A 92 -4.98 -16.16 -0.67
N CYS A 93 -4.98 -15.05 0.06
CA CYS A 93 -3.83 -14.49 0.77
C CYS A 93 -4.21 -14.16 2.22
N GLU A 94 -4.58 -15.17 3.02
CA GLU A 94 -5.13 -14.99 4.38
C GLU A 94 -4.17 -14.26 5.34
N TYR A 95 -2.86 -14.36 5.10
CA TYR A 95 -1.81 -13.86 5.99
C TYR A 95 -0.96 -12.73 5.39
N ASP A 96 -1.39 -12.11 4.29
CA ASP A 96 -0.64 -10.97 3.73
C ASP A 96 -1.10 -9.65 4.38
N ASN A 97 -0.17 -8.94 5.03
CA ASN A 97 -0.46 -7.67 5.69
C ASN A 97 -0.92 -6.59 4.72
N MET A 98 -0.47 -6.62 3.46
CA MET A 98 -0.88 -5.64 2.46
C MET A 98 -2.37 -5.77 2.15
N VAL A 99 -2.89 -7.00 2.12
CA VAL A 99 -4.33 -7.27 1.93
C VAL A 99 -5.10 -6.81 3.15
N LEU A 100 -4.64 -7.16 4.36
CA LEU A 100 -5.28 -6.72 5.59
C LEU A 100 -5.32 -5.19 5.71
N LEU A 101 -4.24 -4.50 5.30
CA LEU A 101 -4.15 -3.05 5.28
C LEU A 101 -5.14 -2.45 4.26
N ALA A 102 -5.28 -3.06 3.09
CA ALA A 102 -6.27 -2.66 2.10
C ALA A 102 -7.71 -2.84 2.60
N VAL A 103 -8.00 -3.94 3.33
CA VAL A 103 -9.30 -4.16 3.98
C VAL A 103 -9.57 -3.10 5.05
N ALA A 104 -8.58 -2.77 5.87
CA ALA A 104 -8.71 -1.72 6.89
C ALA A 104 -9.00 -0.35 6.26
N LYS A 105 -8.27 0.02 5.19
CA LYS A 105 -8.53 1.24 4.40
C LYS A 105 -9.92 1.24 3.77
N MET A 106 -10.39 0.10 3.26
CA MET A 106 -11.72 -0.03 2.68
C MET A 106 -12.80 0.28 3.72
N TYR A 107 -12.72 -0.32 4.91
CA TYR A 107 -13.67 -0.03 6.00
C TYR A 107 -13.60 1.43 6.48
N TRP A 108 -12.41 2.03 6.44
CA TRP A 108 -12.23 3.44 6.76
C TRP A 108 -12.97 4.33 5.74
N VAL A 109 -12.85 4.08 4.44
CA VAL A 109 -13.61 4.81 3.40
C VAL A 109 -15.12 4.62 3.52
N GLU A 110 -15.57 3.44 3.97
CA GLU A 110 -16.99 3.18 4.23
C GLU A 110 -17.53 3.86 5.49
N GLY A 111 -16.68 4.49 6.31
CA GLY A 111 -17.07 5.13 7.57
C GLY A 111 -17.33 4.13 8.71
N LEU A 112 -16.98 2.86 8.55
CA LEU A 112 -17.15 1.82 9.57
C LEU A 112 -15.96 1.80 10.55
N ILE A 113 -15.86 2.85 11.37
CA ILE A 113 -14.72 3.14 12.26
C ILE A 113 -14.38 1.95 13.17
N SER A 114 -15.38 1.36 13.84
CA SER A 114 -15.14 0.25 14.78
C SER A 114 -14.54 -0.98 14.09
N LYS A 115 -15.01 -1.31 12.88
CA LYS A 115 -14.45 -2.42 12.10
C LYS A 115 -13.07 -2.09 11.56
N ALA A 116 -12.88 -0.88 11.03
CA ALA A 116 -11.59 -0.42 10.53
C ALA A 116 -10.51 -0.55 11.62
N ARG A 117 -10.80 -0.13 12.86
CA ARG A 117 -9.88 -0.27 14.00
C ARG A 117 -9.49 -1.72 14.29
N ILE A 118 -10.45 -2.64 14.31
CA ILE A 118 -10.17 -4.07 14.52
C ILE A 118 -9.25 -4.61 13.43
N TRP A 119 -9.49 -4.24 12.17
CA TRP A 119 -8.63 -4.64 11.06
C TRP A 119 -7.24 -4.02 11.15
N PHE A 120 -7.11 -2.75 11.54
CA PHE A 120 -5.79 -2.14 11.77
C PHE A 120 -5.03 -2.83 12.92
N MET A 121 -5.68 -3.09 14.05
CA MET A 121 -5.07 -3.85 15.15
C MET A 121 -4.62 -5.25 14.69
N ARG A 122 -5.44 -5.91 13.85
CA ARG A 122 -5.08 -7.20 13.26
C ARG A 122 -3.88 -7.10 12.30
N THR A 123 -3.81 -6.06 11.46
CA THR A 123 -2.68 -5.84 10.54
C THR A 123 -1.36 -5.73 11.29
N VAL A 124 -1.36 -4.90 12.32
CA VAL A 124 -0.20 -4.58 13.15
C VAL A 124 0.27 -5.78 13.98
N LYS A 125 -0.68 -6.60 14.45
CA LYS A 125 -0.38 -7.78 15.27
C LYS A 125 0.18 -8.94 14.46
N LEU A 126 -0.18 -9.06 13.18
CA LEU A 126 0.28 -10.15 12.32
C LEU A 126 1.77 -9.96 11.97
N GLU A 127 2.12 -8.81 11.39
CA GLU A 127 3.52 -8.42 11.21
C GLU A 127 3.70 -6.95 11.53
N SER A 128 4.47 -6.70 12.57
CA SER A 128 4.73 -5.37 13.10
C SER A 128 5.79 -4.60 12.30
N ASP A 129 6.45 -5.25 11.32
CA ASP A 129 7.58 -4.67 10.59
C ASP A 129 7.15 -3.72 9.45
N LEU A 130 5.87 -3.71 9.07
CA LEU A 130 5.32 -2.87 8.00
C LEU A 130 4.98 -1.47 8.53
N GLY A 131 5.88 -0.51 8.32
CA GLY A 131 5.74 0.89 8.73
C GLY A 131 4.58 1.62 8.07
N ASP A 132 4.22 1.26 6.83
CA ASP A 132 3.06 1.84 6.15
C ASP A 132 1.75 1.52 6.91
N ALA A 133 1.62 0.31 7.48
CA ALA A 133 0.44 -0.07 8.26
C ALA A 133 0.30 0.77 9.53
N TRP A 134 1.41 0.98 10.26
CA TRP A 134 1.46 1.87 11.41
C TRP A 134 1.10 3.31 11.06
N ALA A 135 1.64 3.83 9.95
CA ALA A 135 1.39 5.20 9.54
C ALA A 135 -0.09 5.44 9.19
N TYR A 136 -0.73 4.49 8.48
CA TYR A 136 -2.17 4.56 8.24
C TYR A 136 -2.99 4.39 9.52
N PHE A 137 -2.59 3.52 10.45
CA PHE A 137 -3.28 3.34 11.71
C PHE A 137 -3.21 4.59 12.60
N TYR A 138 -2.02 5.19 12.71
CA TYR A 138 -1.83 6.45 13.43
C TYR A 138 -2.65 7.59 12.81
N LYS A 139 -2.69 7.69 11.47
CA LYS A 139 -3.54 8.68 10.78
C LYS A 139 -5.03 8.47 11.06
N PHE A 140 -5.47 7.21 11.10
CA PHE A 140 -6.84 6.86 11.42
C PHE A 140 -7.22 7.28 12.85
N GLU A 141 -6.36 7.01 13.85
CA GLU A 141 -6.62 7.42 15.24
C GLU A 141 -6.48 8.95 15.44
N LYS A 142 -5.67 9.65 14.62
CA LYS A 142 -5.62 11.12 14.61
C LYS A 142 -6.95 11.75 14.20
N LEU A 143 -7.72 11.09 13.33
CA LEU A 143 -8.98 11.60 12.79
C LEU A 143 -10.21 11.11 13.57
N HIS A 144 -10.19 9.88 14.09
CA HIS A 144 -11.37 9.23 14.68
C HIS A 144 -11.14 8.71 16.11
N GLY A 145 -9.93 8.80 16.64
CA GLY A 145 -9.52 8.25 17.92
C GLY A 145 -9.38 9.28 19.04
N THR A 146 -9.18 8.77 20.25
CA THR A 146 -8.80 9.60 21.41
C THR A 146 -7.29 9.79 21.49
N GLU A 147 -6.82 10.82 22.20
CA GLU A 147 -5.37 11.04 22.40
C GLU A 147 -4.67 9.85 23.09
N LEU A 148 -5.39 9.10 23.92
CA LEU A 148 -4.87 7.89 24.55
C LEU A 148 -4.56 6.80 23.51
N GLN A 149 -5.49 6.58 22.58
CA GLN A 149 -5.31 5.62 21.50
C GLN A 149 -4.14 6.01 20.58
N GLN A 150 -3.99 7.29 20.27
CA GLN A 150 -2.86 7.78 19.47
C GLN A 150 -1.51 7.49 20.15
N LYS A 151 -1.43 7.70 21.48
CA LYS A 151 -0.22 7.38 22.27
C LYS A 151 0.04 5.89 22.34
N GLU A 152 -1.00 5.06 22.40
CA GLU A 152 -0.88 3.60 22.38
C GLU A 152 -0.34 3.11 21.03
N VAL A 153 -0.86 3.61 19.90
CA VAL A 153 -0.32 3.26 18.57
C VAL A 153 1.15 3.66 18.44
N LEU A 154 1.51 4.85 18.95
CA LEU A 154 2.89 5.32 18.94
C LEU A 154 3.79 4.40 19.77
N SER A 155 3.40 4.04 21.00
CA SER A 155 4.22 3.20 21.87
C SER A 155 4.41 1.79 21.29
N GLN A 156 3.36 1.22 20.71
CA GLN A 156 3.44 -0.07 20.04
C GLN A 156 4.31 -0.01 18.78
N CYS A 157 4.24 1.06 17.99
CA CYS A 157 5.08 1.25 16.82
C CYS A 157 6.57 1.38 17.20
N VAL A 158 6.87 2.08 18.29
CA VAL A 158 8.24 2.19 18.82
C VAL A 158 8.77 0.83 19.26
N ALA A 159 7.95 0.02 19.92
CA ALA A 159 8.32 -1.34 20.32
C ALA A 159 8.54 -2.28 19.13
N ALA A 160 7.80 -2.07 18.03
CA ALA A 160 7.87 -2.87 16.82
C ALA A 160 9.06 -2.54 15.90
N GLU A 161 9.57 -1.30 15.93
CA GLU A 161 10.64 -0.79 15.04
C GLU A 161 10.47 -1.18 13.56
N PRO A 162 9.40 -0.71 12.88
CA PRO A 162 9.13 -1.11 11.50
C PRO A 162 10.24 -0.69 10.53
N ARG A 163 10.51 -1.56 9.56
CA ARG A 163 11.59 -1.39 8.57
C ARG A 163 11.09 -1.37 7.13
N TYR A 164 9.93 -1.96 6.87
CA TYR A 164 9.37 -2.12 5.54
C TYR A 164 8.22 -1.15 5.30
N GLY A 165 7.88 -0.93 4.04
CA GLY A 165 6.86 0.03 3.62
C GLY A 165 7.44 1.06 2.66
N GLU A 166 6.70 1.36 1.60
CA GLU A 166 7.18 2.28 0.56
C GLU A 166 7.21 3.72 1.08
N ALA A 167 6.18 4.14 1.81
CA ALA A 167 6.14 5.48 2.39
C ALA A 167 7.09 5.58 3.58
N TRP A 168 7.15 4.54 4.42
CA TRP A 168 8.11 4.48 5.52
C TRP A 168 9.56 4.56 5.04
N CYS A 169 9.94 3.75 4.05
CA CYS A 169 11.28 3.77 3.48
C CYS A 169 11.61 5.10 2.81
N ARG A 170 10.64 5.76 2.18
CA ARG A 170 10.85 7.08 1.56
C ARG A 170 11.28 8.10 2.61
N VAL A 171 10.51 8.23 3.69
CA VAL A 171 10.79 9.23 4.75
C VAL A 171 12.01 8.84 5.58
N SER A 172 12.20 7.55 5.87
CA SER A 172 13.34 7.07 6.68
C SER A 172 14.68 7.22 5.95
N LYS A 173 14.70 7.03 4.63
CA LYS A 173 15.92 7.14 3.82
C LYS A 173 16.23 8.57 3.38
N ASP A 174 15.35 9.54 3.66
CA ASP A 174 15.64 10.94 3.40
C ASP A 174 16.82 11.39 4.27
N VAL A 175 17.81 12.03 3.64
CA VAL A 175 19.05 12.47 4.30
C VAL A 175 18.79 13.42 5.47
N ARG A 176 17.65 14.13 5.48
CA ARG A 176 17.27 15.01 6.59
C ARG A 176 16.84 14.25 7.85
N ASN A 177 16.35 13.03 7.67
CA ASN A 177 15.65 12.26 8.71
C ASN A 177 16.50 11.12 9.27
N TRP A 178 17.76 10.98 8.85
CA TRP A 178 18.60 9.82 9.19
C TRP A 178 18.86 9.61 10.69
N ARG A 179 18.77 10.67 11.51
CA ARG A 179 18.95 10.61 12.98
C ARG A 179 17.62 10.46 13.74
N LEU A 180 16.49 10.52 13.06
CA LEU A 180 15.18 10.49 13.70
C LEU A 180 14.83 9.06 14.11
N ARG A 181 14.16 8.93 15.26
CA ARG A 181 13.70 7.63 15.77
C ARG A 181 12.32 7.29 15.21
N SER A 182 11.90 6.04 15.34
CA SER A 182 10.58 5.54 14.90
C SER A 182 9.41 6.41 15.42
N ALA A 183 9.53 6.93 16.65
CA ALA A 183 8.57 7.85 17.26
C ALA A 183 8.38 9.16 16.47
N ASP A 184 9.45 9.73 15.93
CA ASP A 184 9.42 11.01 15.19
C ASP A 184 9.09 10.78 13.71
N LEU A 185 9.47 9.62 13.17
CA LEU A 185 9.19 9.22 11.79
C LEU A 185 7.69 8.93 11.57
N LEU A 186 7.02 8.28 12.53
CA LEU A 186 5.63 7.85 12.36
C LEU A 186 4.66 9.01 12.06
N PRO A 187 4.66 10.13 12.80
CA PRO A 187 3.83 11.30 12.46
C PRO A 187 4.16 11.88 11.07
N MET A 188 5.45 11.96 10.71
CA MET A 188 5.88 12.48 9.40
C MET A 188 5.36 11.60 8.25
N VAL A 189 5.47 10.27 8.40
CA VAL A 189 4.94 9.33 7.40
C VAL A 189 3.41 9.45 7.34
N ALA A 190 2.73 9.49 8.48
CA ALA A 190 1.26 9.63 8.52
C ALA A 190 0.76 10.92 7.85
N ASP A 191 1.46 12.04 8.04
CA ASP A 191 1.10 13.30 7.40
C ASP A 191 1.37 13.26 5.88
N SER A 192 2.42 12.56 5.44
CA SER A 192 2.75 12.39 4.00
C SER A 192 1.76 11.50 3.22
N LEU A 193 1.06 10.59 3.90
CA LEU A 193 0.15 9.65 3.25
C LEU A 193 -1.17 10.32 2.87
N PRO A 194 -1.76 10.07 1.70
CA PRO A 194 -3.10 10.57 1.39
C PRO A 194 -4.16 9.87 2.26
N ILE A 195 -5.22 10.60 2.64
CA ILE A 195 -6.41 9.99 3.23
C ILE A 195 -7.06 9.13 2.14
N PRO A 196 -7.35 7.84 2.39
CA PRO A 196 -8.01 6.99 1.42
C PRO A 196 -9.37 7.58 1.01
N SER A 197 -9.65 7.66 -0.31
CA SER A 197 -10.88 8.21 -0.90
C SER A 197 -11.67 7.18 -1.72
#